data_AF-A0A1B0AVA5-F1
#
_entry.id   AF-A0A1B0AVA5-F1
#
_cell.length_a   1.000
_cell.length_b   1.000
_cell.length_c   1.000
_cell.angle_alpha   90.00
_cell.angle_beta   90.00
_cell.angle_gamma   90.00
#
_symmetry.space_group_name_H-M   'P 1'
#
loop_
_entity.id
_entity.type
_entity.pdbx_description
1 polymer ?
#
loop_
_entity_poly.entity_id
_entity_poly.type
_entity_poly.pdbx_seq_one_letter_code
_entity_poly.pdbx_strand_id
1 'polypeptide(L)'
;VPTQIPPLTPGTNRKVAEVLKASFASWEKEVQNCNITKDPREWTEEHVIYWLNWAIKEFSLVSMNLEPFSKMKGRDMIELGKDKFLAITPAFTGDILWEHLDILQKGKCAHHLNTPYNQTKHNFI
;
A
#
# COMPACT_ATOMS: atom_id res chain seq x y z
N VAL A 1 30.78 -29.54 -13.33
CA VAL A 1 30.53 -28.11 -12.99
C VAL A 1 29.33 -28.04 -12.05
N PRO A 2 29.47 -27.59 -10.79
CA PRO A 2 28.30 -27.24 -9.98
C PRO A 2 28.14 -25.72 -9.96
N THR A 3 27.14 -25.21 -10.66
CA THR A 3 26.70 -23.81 -10.63
C THR A 3 26.10 -23.50 -9.26
N GLN A 4 26.94 -22.99 -8.35
CA GLN A 4 26.47 -22.38 -7.11
C GLN A 4 25.64 -21.13 -7.43
N ILE A 5 24.39 -21.15 -6.99
CA ILE A 5 23.54 -19.96 -6.94
C ILE A 5 24.14 -19.04 -5.87
N PRO A 6 24.49 -17.78 -6.17
CA PRO A 6 25.12 -16.90 -5.19
C PRO A 6 24.17 -16.60 -4.02
N PRO A 7 24.68 -16.51 -2.78
CA PRO A 7 23.88 -16.21 -1.60
C PRO A 7 23.27 -14.82 -1.70
N LEU A 8 21.96 -14.71 -1.48
CA LEU A 8 21.24 -13.43 -1.36
C LEU A 8 21.94 -12.60 -0.27
N THR A 9 22.63 -11.54 -0.68
CA THR A 9 23.42 -10.70 0.22
C THR A 9 22.50 -9.93 1.19
N PRO A 10 22.88 -9.76 2.48
CA PRO A 10 22.08 -9.05 3.48
C PRO A 10 21.76 -7.57 3.17
N GLY A 11 22.35 -7.01 2.11
CA GLY A 11 22.11 -5.62 1.67
C GLY A 11 20.83 -5.43 0.84
N THR A 12 20.28 -6.50 0.27
CA THR A 12 19.10 -6.46 -0.61
C THR A 12 17.87 -5.91 0.12
N ASN A 13 17.70 -6.25 1.40
CA ASN A 13 16.53 -5.88 2.19
C ASN A 13 16.40 -4.35 2.45
N ARG A 14 17.50 -3.61 2.47
CA ARG A 14 17.45 -2.14 2.65
C ARG A 14 17.08 -1.41 1.37
N LYS A 15 17.61 -1.87 0.23
CA LYS A 15 17.33 -1.27 -1.07
C LYS A 15 15.89 -1.50 -1.48
N VAL A 16 15.34 -2.68 -1.21
CA VAL A 16 13.91 -2.94 -1.48
C VAL A 16 13.04 -1.97 -0.70
N ALA A 17 13.24 -1.80 0.62
CA ALA A 17 12.41 -0.91 1.45
C ALA A 17 12.42 0.56 0.99
N GLU A 18 13.55 1.07 0.51
CA GLU A 18 13.64 2.45 0.01
C GLU A 18 12.93 2.62 -1.34
N VAL A 19 13.02 1.61 -2.22
CA VAL A 19 12.26 1.60 -3.48
C VAL A 19 10.76 1.50 -3.18
N LEU A 20 10.34 0.69 -2.21
CA LEU A 20 8.93 0.59 -1.79
C LEU A 20 8.37 1.93 -1.35
N LYS A 21 9.10 2.68 -0.50
CA LYS A 21 8.68 4.02 -0.06
C LYS A 21 8.55 5.00 -1.22
N ALA A 22 9.51 5.00 -2.14
CA ALA A 22 9.46 5.87 -3.32
C ALA A 22 8.25 5.53 -4.20
N SER A 23 7.96 4.24 -4.36
CA SER A 23 6.77 3.76 -5.04
C SER A 23 5.50 4.20 -4.32
N PHE A 24 5.37 4.07 -2.99
CA PHE A 24 4.17 4.52 -2.26
C PHE A 24 3.86 6.01 -2.48
N ALA A 25 4.89 6.87 -2.59
CA ALA A 25 4.70 8.27 -2.93
C ALA A 25 4.17 8.48 -4.37
N SER A 26 4.50 7.57 -5.29
CA SER A 26 3.94 7.55 -6.65
C SER A 26 2.45 7.25 -6.63
N TRP A 27 2.01 6.28 -5.82
CA TRP A 27 0.59 5.97 -5.62
C TRP A 27 -0.21 7.16 -5.10
N GLU A 28 0.31 7.90 -4.12
CA GLU A 28 -0.39 9.09 -3.60
C GLU A 28 -0.70 10.13 -4.69
N LYS A 29 0.22 10.31 -5.65
CA LYS A 29 -0.02 11.19 -6.81
C LYS A 29 -1.13 10.67 -7.71
N GLU A 30 -1.14 9.37 -7.98
CA GLU A 30 -2.16 8.73 -8.81
C GLU A 30 -3.54 8.82 -8.15
N VAL A 31 -3.61 8.62 -6.83
CA VAL A 31 -4.84 8.76 -6.04
C VAL A 31 -5.38 10.18 -6.11
N GLN A 32 -4.51 11.19 -6.00
CA GLN A 32 -4.90 12.60 -6.15
C GLN A 32 -5.35 12.93 -7.58
N ASN A 33 -4.64 12.44 -8.59
CA ASN A 33 -4.91 12.74 -10.00
C ASN A 33 -6.19 12.07 -10.51
N CYS A 34 -6.46 10.84 -10.08
CA CYS A 34 -7.66 10.07 -10.43
C CYS A 34 -8.81 10.22 -9.42
N ASN A 35 -8.66 11.10 -8.42
CA ASN A 35 -9.65 11.34 -7.37
C ASN A 35 -10.07 10.05 -6.61
N ILE A 36 -9.16 9.09 -6.50
CA ILE A 36 -9.36 7.86 -5.73
C ILE A 36 -9.36 8.24 -4.26
N THR A 37 -10.17 7.57 -3.44
CA THR A 37 -10.11 7.77 -1.99
C THR A 37 -8.79 7.24 -1.43
N LYS A 38 -8.15 7.99 -0.55
CA LYS A 38 -6.95 7.54 0.17
C LYS A 38 -7.26 6.40 1.14
N ASP A 39 -8.54 6.18 1.43
CA ASP A 39 -8.98 5.20 2.39
C ASP A 39 -9.16 3.83 1.75
N PRO A 40 -8.35 2.83 2.12
CA PRO A 40 -8.51 1.50 1.58
C PRO A 40 -9.84 0.86 1.97
N ARG A 41 -10.58 1.39 2.95
CA ARG A 41 -11.95 0.90 3.26
C ARG A 41 -13.01 1.42 2.30
N GLU A 42 -12.76 2.55 1.66
CA GLU A 42 -13.67 3.17 0.69
C GLU A 42 -13.32 2.77 -0.76
N TRP A 43 -12.30 1.92 -0.95
CA TRP A 43 -11.97 1.41 -2.27
C TRP A 43 -13.07 0.50 -2.80
N THR A 44 -13.52 0.82 -4.01
CA THR A 44 -14.36 -0.06 -4.83
C THR A 44 -13.51 -1.17 -5.44
N GLU A 45 -14.14 -2.16 -6.03
CA GLU A 45 -13.47 -3.23 -6.79
C GLU A 45 -12.51 -2.64 -7.84
N GLU A 46 -12.93 -1.58 -8.52
CA GLU A 46 -12.09 -0.88 -9.51
C GLU A 46 -10.87 -0.21 -8.87
N HIS A 47 -11.02 0.46 -7.72
CA HIS A 47 -9.91 1.08 -7.00
C HIS A 47 -8.89 0.03 -6.52
N VAL A 48 -9.37 -1.12 -6.03
CA VAL A 48 -8.52 -2.25 -5.62
C VAL A 48 -7.70 -2.76 -6.80
N ILE A 49 -8.35 -2.99 -7.94
CA ILE A 49 -7.67 -3.44 -9.16
C ILE A 49 -6.70 -2.39 -9.69
N TYR A 50 -7.04 -1.11 -9.61
CA TYR A 50 -6.17 -0.02 -10.03
C TYR A 50 -4.90 0.05 -9.17
N TRP A 51 -5.05 -0.07 -7.85
CA TRP A 51 -3.93 -0.16 -6.91
C TRP A 51 -3.03 -1.36 -7.17
N LEU A 52 -3.61 -2.54 -7.41
CA LEU A 52 -2.84 -3.73 -7.70
C LEU A 52 -2.11 -3.65 -9.05
N ASN A 53 -2.76 -3.12 -10.09
CA ASN A 53 -2.11 -2.88 -11.39
C ASN A 53 -0.95 -1.89 -11.27
N TRP A 54 -1.15 -0.81 -10.51
CA TRP A 54 -0.08 0.13 -10.20
C TRP A 54 1.07 -0.58 -9.50
N ALA A 55 0.81 -1.38 -8.46
CA ALA A 55 1.83 -2.14 -7.75
C ALA A 55 2.53 -3.16 -8.65
N ILE A 56 1.81 -3.84 -9.55
CA ILE A 56 2.39 -4.76 -10.53
C ILE A 56 3.34 -4.05 -11.47
N LYS A 57 2.94 -2.88 -11.99
CA LYS A 57 3.75 -2.09 -12.91
C LYS A 57 5.01 -1.55 -12.22
N GLU A 58 4.84 -1.06 -10.99
CA GLU A 58 5.88 -0.39 -10.22
C GLU A 58 6.91 -1.39 -9.65
N PHE A 59 6.45 -2.52 -9.14
CA PHE A 59 7.31 -3.59 -8.59
C PHE A 59 7.67 -4.66 -9.64
N SER A 60 7.26 -4.49 -10.89
CA SER A 60 7.50 -5.43 -12.00
C SER A 60 7.01 -6.86 -11.68
N LEU A 61 5.82 -6.98 -11.10
CA LEU A 61 5.25 -8.25 -10.63
C LEU A 61 4.49 -8.95 -11.74
N VAL A 62 5.22 -9.55 -12.69
CA VAL A 62 4.68 -10.16 -13.92
C VAL A 62 3.72 -11.35 -13.67
N SER A 63 3.56 -11.82 -12.43
CA SER A 63 2.88 -13.09 -12.11
C SER A 63 1.87 -13.01 -10.95
N MET A 64 1.31 -11.83 -10.67
CA MET A 64 0.26 -11.70 -9.66
C MET A 64 -1.13 -11.97 -10.25
N ASN A 65 -1.87 -12.91 -9.65
CA ASN A 65 -3.27 -13.15 -10.02
C ASN A 65 -4.19 -12.11 -9.37
N LEU A 66 -4.82 -11.26 -10.20
CA LEU A 66 -5.79 -10.25 -9.77
C LEU A 66 -7.21 -10.77 -9.67
N GLU A 67 -7.48 -11.96 -10.21
CA GLU A 67 -8.82 -12.55 -10.25
C GLU A 67 -9.49 -12.67 -8.86
N PRO A 68 -8.77 -13.07 -7.78
CA PRO A 68 -9.33 -13.12 -6.43
C PRO A 68 -9.69 -11.74 -5.87
N PHE A 69 -8.98 -10.69 -6.32
CA PHE A 69 -9.15 -9.31 -5.86
C PHE A 69 -10.18 -8.54 -6.67
N SER A 70 -10.48 -8.97 -7.90
CA SER A 70 -11.40 -8.30 -8.82
C SER A 70 -12.83 -8.19 -8.28
N LYS A 71 -13.24 -9.14 -7.42
CA LYS A 71 -14.54 -9.14 -6.74
C LYS A 71 -14.48 -8.64 -5.30
N MET A 72 -13.31 -8.16 -4.86
CA MET A 72 -13.05 -7.81 -3.48
C MET A 72 -13.01 -6.29 -3.36
N LYS A 73 -13.80 -5.73 -2.44
CA LYS A 73 -13.71 -4.30 -2.12
C LYS A 73 -12.60 -4.07 -1.13
N GLY A 74 -12.17 -2.84 -1.02
CA GLY A 74 -11.12 -2.48 -0.08
C GLY A 74 -11.49 -2.78 1.38
N ARG A 75 -12.76 -2.58 1.76
CA ARG A 75 -13.27 -3.03 3.07
C ARG A 75 -13.05 -4.53 3.28
N ASP A 76 -13.35 -5.34 2.26
CA ASP A 76 -13.29 -6.79 2.35
C ASP A 76 -11.83 -7.22 2.47
N MET A 77 -10.89 -6.54 1.80
CA MET A 77 -9.44 -6.78 1.98
C MET A 77 -8.95 -6.46 3.40
N ILE A 78 -9.43 -5.36 3.99
CA ILE A 78 -9.07 -5.02 5.38
C ILE A 78 -9.67 -6.04 6.35
N GLU A 79 -10.93 -6.43 6.17
CA GLU A 79 -11.63 -7.42 6.99
C GLU A 79 -11.08 -8.84 6.83
N LEU A 80 -10.57 -9.18 5.63
CA LEU A 80 -9.95 -10.46 5.32
C LEU A 80 -8.76 -10.75 6.24
N GLY A 81 -7.99 -9.70 6.58
CA GLY A 81 -6.82 -9.77 7.43
C GLY A 81 -5.55 -10.21 6.70
N LYS A 82 -4.38 -9.92 7.32
CA LYS A 82 -3.06 -10.16 6.72
C LYS A 82 -2.88 -11.60 6.28
N ASP A 83 -3.22 -12.56 7.13
CA ASP A 83 -2.97 -13.99 6.89
C ASP A 83 -3.62 -14.49 5.59
N LYS A 84 -4.92 -14.21 5.43
CA LYS A 84 -5.68 -14.59 4.24
C LYS A 84 -5.29 -13.77 3.01
N PHE A 85 -4.94 -12.50 3.17
CA PHE A 85 -4.40 -11.69 2.08
C PHE A 85 -3.07 -12.27 1.58
N LEU A 86 -2.15 -12.60 2.48
CA LEU A 86 -0.88 -13.25 2.15
C LEU A 86 -1.09 -14.62 1.49
N ALA A 87 -2.13 -15.37 1.87
CA ALA A 87 -2.43 -16.67 1.29
C ALA A 87 -2.84 -16.62 -0.20
N ILE A 88 -3.43 -15.51 -0.66
CA ILE A 88 -3.86 -15.33 -2.06
C ILE A 88 -2.84 -14.55 -2.90
N THR A 89 -1.82 -13.96 -2.27
CA THR A 89 -0.72 -13.27 -2.94
C THR A 89 0.57 -14.09 -2.91
N PRO A 90 1.51 -13.88 -3.85
CA PRO A 90 2.84 -14.45 -3.73
C PRO A 90 3.56 -13.98 -2.46
N ALA A 91 4.35 -14.88 -1.85
CA ALA A 91 5.28 -14.52 -0.78
C ALA A 91 6.20 -13.37 -1.24
N PHE A 92 6.60 -12.47 -0.33
CA PHE A 92 7.28 -11.19 -0.60
C PHE A 92 6.35 -10.09 -1.14
N THR A 93 5.57 -10.33 -2.18
CA THR A 93 4.62 -9.34 -2.72
C THR A 93 3.49 -9.02 -1.73
N GLY A 94 2.94 -10.05 -1.10
CA GLY A 94 1.88 -9.88 -0.12
C GLY A 94 2.27 -8.99 1.05
N ASP A 95 3.51 -9.14 1.55
CA ASP A 95 4.01 -8.34 2.66
C ASP A 95 4.14 -6.86 2.28
N ILE A 96 4.64 -6.57 1.07
CA ILE A 96 4.75 -5.21 0.53
C ILE A 96 3.38 -4.54 0.41
N LEU A 97 2.43 -5.25 -0.20
CA LEU A 97 1.07 -4.75 -0.42
C LEU A 97 0.34 -4.52 0.91
N TRP A 98 0.46 -5.47 1.84
CA TRP A 98 -0.11 -5.33 3.17
C TRP A 98 0.53 -4.17 3.94
N GLU A 99 1.84 -3.99 3.84
CA GLU A 99 2.54 -2.85 4.44
C GLU A 99 2.01 -1.53 3.90
N HIS A 100 1.77 -1.42 2.59
CA HIS A 100 1.17 -0.22 2.00
C HIS A 100 -0.27 0.00 2.50
N LEU A 101 -1.09 -1.04 2.59
CA LEU A 101 -2.45 -0.96 3.17
C LEU A 101 -2.41 -0.52 4.63
N ASP A 102 -1.46 -1.02 5.42
CA ASP A 102 -1.26 -0.65 6.82
C ASP A 102 -0.82 0.81 6.95
N ILE A 103 0.08 1.29 6.07
CA ILE A 103 0.47 2.70 5.99
C ILE A 103 -0.73 3.59 5.65
N LEU A 104 -1.53 3.22 4.64
CA LEU A 104 -2.73 3.97 4.25
C LEU A 104 -3.75 4.02 5.40
N GLN A 105 -3.90 2.93 6.14
CA GLN A 105 -4.75 2.89 7.34
C GLN A 105 -4.18 3.72 8.50
N LYS A 106 -2.87 3.68 8.74
CA LYS A 106 -2.19 4.43 9.81
C LYS A 106 -2.08 5.93 9.49
N GLY A 107 -2.03 6.30 8.22
CA GLY A 107 -2.09 7.70 7.76
C GLY A 107 -3.33 8.44 8.28
N LYS A 108 -4.41 7.72 8.59
CA LYS A 108 -5.61 8.25 9.27
C LYS A 108 -5.32 8.78 10.68
N CYS A 109 -4.43 8.11 11.41
CA CYS A 109 -4.15 8.49 12.80
C CYS A 109 -3.21 9.71 12.88
N ALA A 110 -2.36 9.92 11.88
CA ALA A 110 -1.46 11.08 11.85
C ALA A 110 -2.17 12.38 11.44
N HIS A 111 -3.26 12.30 10.66
CA HIS A 111 -4.03 13.48 10.28
C HIS A 111 -4.92 14.04 11.41
N HIS A 112 -5.07 13.32 12.53
CA HIS A 112 -5.75 13.83 13.73
C HIS A 112 -4.78 14.42 14.77
N LEU A 113 -3.46 14.43 14.51
CA LEU A 113 -2.46 15.04 15.40
C LEU A 113 -1.72 16.24 14.78
N ASN A 114 -2.14 16.70 13.60
CA ASN A 114 -1.68 17.98 13.04
C ASN A 114 -2.87 18.86 12.62
N THR A 115 -3.64 19.31 13.61
CA THR A 115 -4.21 20.66 13.54
C THR A 115 -3.19 21.65 14.11
N PRO A 116 -2.45 22.40 13.28
CA PRO A 116 -2.04 23.75 13.66
C PRO A 116 -3.24 24.68 13.43
N TYR A 117 -4.34 24.48 14.16
CA TYR A 117 -5.43 25.46 14.16
C TYR A 117 -5.20 26.41 15.33
N ASN A 118 -4.47 27.48 15.02
CA ASN A 118 -4.58 28.80 15.61
C ASN A 118 -5.68 28.93 16.69
N GLN A 119 -5.27 28.92 17.96
CA GLN A 119 -6.05 29.57 19.02
C GLN A 119 -6.00 31.08 18.75
N THR A 120 -6.80 31.51 17.76
CA THR A 120 -7.01 32.91 17.45
C THR A 120 -7.80 33.51 18.60
N LYS A 121 -7.12 34.40 19.33
CA LYS A 121 -7.64 35.54 20.07
C LYS A 121 -9.16 35.54 20.30
N HIS A 122 -9.59 35.17 21.50
CA HIS A 122 -10.84 35.67 22.04
C HIS A 122 -10.51 36.68 23.15
N ASN A 123 -10.38 37.94 22.72
CA ASN A 123 -10.57 39.10 23.57
C ASN A 123 -12.01 39.02 24.10
N PHE A 124 -12.20 38.59 25.34
CA PHE A 124 -13.43 38.91 26.07
C PHE A 124 -13.05 39.48 27.43
N ILE A 125 -13.14 40.81 27.47
CA ILE A 125 -13.53 41.71 28.57
C ILE A 125 -12.69 41.62 29.85
#